data_AF-A0A7C4DZM0-F1
#
_entry.id   AF-A0A7C4DZM0-F1
#
_cell.length_a   1.000
_cell.length_b   1.000
_cell.length_c   1.000
_cell.angle_alpha   90.00
_cell.angle_beta   90.00
_cell.angle_gamma   90.00
#
_symmetry.space_group_name_H-M   'P 1'
#
loop_
_entity.id
_entity.type
_entity.pdbx_description
1 polymer ?
#
loop_
_entity_poly.entity_id
_entity_poly.type
_entity_poly.pdbx_seq_one_letter_code
_entity_poly.pdbx_strand_id
1 'polypeptide(L)'
;MSEREEHGNKVCEILDSIWRELSEMLRELINRNVEIPNALRVALDGAKILINLCKHHSRLAFDITPSMLDSIQGFCVGCCGADIVARITCELKTAQDLITVRAASVLGKEKLEDWQKKLDSIWRQLGREYTCSPV
;
A
#
# COMPACT_ATOMS: atom_id res chain seq x y z
N MET A 1 5.24 -20.23 -16.59
CA MET A 1 4.62 -19.11 -15.84
C MET A 1 3.76 -18.34 -16.83
N SER A 2 2.51 -17.99 -16.50
CA SER A 2 1.64 -17.26 -17.44
C SER A 2 1.92 -15.76 -17.42
N GLU A 3 1.68 -15.04 -18.52
CA GLU A 3 1.85 -13.58 -18.59
C GLU A 3 1.07 -12.84 -17.50
N ARG A 4 -0.12 -13.35 -17.14
CA ARG A 4 -0.97 -12.81 -16.06
C ARG A 4 -0.35 -12.94 -14.67
N GLU A 5 0.36 -14.05 -14.43
CA GLU A 5 1.04 -14.34 -13.16
C GLU A 5 2.33 -13.51 -13.02
N GLU A 6 3.08 -13.33 -14.11
CA GLU A 6 4.23 -12.44 -14.15
C GLU A 6 3.83 -10.97 -13.93
N HIS A 7 2.74 -10.54 -14.57
CA HIS A 7 2.17 -9.22 -14.37
C HIS A 7 1.71 -9.01 -12.93
N GLY A 8 0.99 -9.98 -12.35
CA GLY A 8 0.57 -9.95 -10.94
C GLY A 8 1.76 -9.83 -9.99
N ASN A 9 2.81 -10.63 -10.19
CA ASN A 9 4.05 -10.54 -9.39
C ASN A 9 4.64 -9.13 -9.42
N LYS A 10 4.73 -8.52 -10.62
CA LYS A 10 5.29 -7.18 -10.78
C LYS A 10 4.47 -6.13 -10.02
N VAL A 11 3.14 -6.20 -10.09
CA VAL A 11 2.26 -5.32 -9.31
C VAL A 11 2.47 -5.50 -7.80
N CYS A 12 2.53 -6.75 -7.32
CA CYS A 12 2.76 -7.03 -5.90
C CYS A 12 4.14 -6.54 -5.41
N GLU A 13 5.18 -6.60 -6.23
CA GLU A 13 6.52 -6.08 -5.90
C GLU A 13 6.55 -4.55 -5.81
N ILE A 14 5.80 -3.86 -6.67
CA ILE A 14 5.65 -2.40 -6.58
C ILE A 14 4.93 -2.03 -5.29
N LEU A 15 3.86 -2.75 -4.91
CA LEU A 15 3.17 -2.55 -3.63
C LEU A 15 4.10 -2.81 -2.42
N ASP A 16 4.94 -3.85 -2.47
CA ASP A 16 5.95 -4.11 -1.44
C ASP A 16 6.94 -2.95 -1.32
N SER A 17 7.34 -2.35 -2.45
CA SER A 17 8.24 -1.19 -2.48
C SER A 17 7.61 0.03 -1.82
N ILE A 18 6.32 0.30 -2.08
CA ILE A 18 5.57 1.38 -1.41
C ILE A 18 5.50 1.12 0.10
N TRP A 19 5.16 -0.11 0.50
CA TRP A 19 5.07 -0.48 1.92
C TRP A 19 6.40 -0.31 2.65
N ARG A 20 7.52 -0.73 2.04
CA ARG A 20 8.86 -0.55 2.62
C ARG A 20 9.15 0.93 2.85
N GLU A 21 8.83 1.75 1.88
CA GLU A 21 9.12 3.18 1.95
C GLU A 21 8.30 3.88 3.03
N LEU A 22 7.01 3.57 3.14
CA LEU A 22 6.16 4.05 4.24
C LEU A 22 6.65 3.55 5.61
N SER A 23 7.16 2.32 5.67
CA SER A 23 7.72 1.75 6.91
C SER A 23 9.02 2.45 7.32
N GLU A 24 9.85 2.85 6.36
CA GLU A 24 11.06 3.65 6.60
C GLU A 24 10.70 5.06 7.11
N MET A 25 9.73 5.72 6.48
CA MET A 25 9.21 7.00 6.93
C MET A 25 8.66 6.93 8.36
N LEU A 26 7.84 5.91 8.64
CA LEU A 26 7.31 5.66 9.98
C LEU A 26 8.43 5.44 11.00
N ARG A 27 9.43 4.63 10.68
CA ARG A 27 10.58 4.39 11.57
C ARG A 27 11.30 5.70 11.89
N GLU A 28 11.47 6.58 10.90
CA GLU A 28 12.08 7.87 11.16
C GLU A 28 11.24 8.75 12.10
N LEU A 29 9.93 8.80 11.92
CA LEU A 29 9.04 9.53 12.82
C LEU A 29 9.11 8.97 14.26
N ILE A 30 9.14 7.64 14.42
CA ILE A 30 9.32 7.00 15.73
C ILE A 30 10.67 7.40 16.35
N ASN A 31 11.75 7.37 15.58
CA ASN A 31 13.09 7.76 16.06
C ASN A 31 13.17 9.24 16.49
N ARG A 32 12.24 10.08 16.01
CA ARG A 32 12.08 11.48 16.41
C ARG A 32 11.07 11.67 17.55
N ASN A 33 10.63 10.59 18.20
CA ASN A 33 9.62 10.57 19.26
C ASN A 33 8.25 11.14 18.84
N VAL A 34 7.90 11.02 17.56
CA VAL A 34 6.56 11.38 17.09
C VAL A 34 5.57 10.31 17.52
N GLU A 35 4.48 10.72 18.16
CA GLU A 35 3.40 9.81 18.51
C GLU A 35 2.69 9.30 17.25
N ILE A 36 2.60 7.98 17.14
CA ILE A 36 2.00 7.32 15.98
C ILE A 36 0.67 6.68 16.37
N PRO A 37 -0.44 7.02 15.68
CA PRO A 37 -1.71 6.36 15.89
C PRO A 37 -1.61 4.85 15.66
N ASN A 38 -2.20 4.05 16.55
CA ASN A 38 -2.22 2.59 16.41
C ASN A 38 -2.84 2.14 15.07
N ALA A 39 -3.82 2.89 14.56
CA ALA A 39 -4.43 2.66 13.25
C ALA A 39 -3.41 2.63 12.10
N LEU A 40 -2.33 3.43 12.16
CA LEU A 40 -1.29 3.41 11.13
C LEU A 40 -0.50 2.11 11.13
N ARG A 41 -0.17 1.59 12.32
CA ARG A 41 0.52 0.29 12.46
C ARG A 41 -0.36 -0.84 11.92
N VAL A 42 -1.62 -0.86 12.33
CA VAL A 42 -2.60 -1.86 11.85
C VAL A 42 -2.75 -1.80 10.33
N ALA A 43 -2.82 -0.61 9.72
CA ALA A 43 -2.92 -0.47 8.26
C ALA A 43 -1.68 -1.02 7.54
N LEU A 44 -0.46 -0.70 8.03
CA LEU A 44 0.78 -1.21 7.43
C LEU A 44 0.95 -2.73 7.62
N ASP A 45 0.62 -3.26 8.79
CA ASP A 45 0.69 -4.71 9.05
C ASP A 45 -0.33 -5.46 8.20
N GLY A 46 -1.56 -4.96 8.11
CA GLY A 46 -2.61 -5.51 7.25
C GLY A 46 -2.22 -5.48 5.77
N ALA A 47 -1.70 -4.34 5.29
CA ALA A 47 -1.18 -4.23 3.93
C ALA A 47 -0.06 -5.24 3.67
N LYS A 48 0.85 -5.46 4.63
CA LYS A 48 1.96 -6.41 4.47
C LYS A 48 1.47 -7.84 4.31
N ILE A 49 0.47 -8.25 5.10
CA ILE A 49 -0.13 -9.58 4.98
C ILE A 49 -0.72 -9.77 3.58
N LEU A 50 -1.47 -8.78 3.09
CA LEU A 50 -2.07 -8.83 1.76
C LEU A 50 -1.02 -8.82 0.64
N ILE A 51 0.06 -8.04 0.78
CA ILE A 51 1.19 -8.05 -0.17
C ILE A 51 1.85 -9.43 -0.19
N ASN A 52 2.08 -10.05 0.96
CA ASN A 52 2.63 -11.40 1.02
C ASN A 52 1.72 -12.41 0.32
N LEU A 53 0.40 -12.31 0.55
CA LEU A 53 -0.59 -13.16 -0.15
C LEU A 53 -0.54 -12.93 -1.67
N CYS A 54 -0.51 -11.66 -2.10
CA CYS A 54 -0.36 -11.25 -3.50
C CYS A 54 0.89 -11.89 -4.14
N LYS A 55 2.04 -11.85 -3.45
CA LYS A 55 3.31 -12.41 -3.97
C LYS A 55 3.31 -13.94 -4.04
N HIS A 56 2.71 -14.63 -3.08
CA HIS A 56 2.67 -16.10 -3.07
C HIS A 56 1.59 -16.67 -3.99
N HIS A 57 0.57 -15.87 -4.30
CA HIS A 57 -0.55 -16.26 -5.14
C HIS A 57 -0.87 -15.16 -6.14
N SER A 58 0.07 -14.80 -7.01
CA SER A 58 -0.08 -13.65 -7.91
C SER A 58 -1.20 -13.75 -8.94
N ARG A 59 -1.73 -14.95 -9.19
CA ARG A 59 -2.98 -15.13 -9.94
C ARG A 59 -4.17 -14.49 -9.22
N LEU A 60 -4.15 -14.48 -7.89
CA LEU A 60 -5.18 -13.90 -7.03
C LEU A 60 -5.11 -12.37 -6.96
N ALA A 61 -4.04 -11.75 -7.48
CA ALA A 61 -3.92 -10.28 -7.56
C ALA A 61 -5.13 -9.63 -8.27
N PHE A 62 -5.73 -10.36 -9.21
CA PHE A 62 -6.86 -9.91 -10.03
C PHE A 62 -8.13 -10.77 -9.88
N ASP A 63 -8.04 -11.90 -9.17
CA ASP A 63 -9.12 -12.91 -9.13
C ASP A 63 -9.83 -13.00 -7.75
N ILE A 64 -9.29 -12.36 -6.69
CA ILE A 64 -9.97 -12.27 -5.39
C ILE A 64 -10.88 -11.06 -5.37
N THR A 65 -12.19 -11.28 -5.32
CA THR A 65 -13.17 -10.21 -5.08
C THR A 65 -13.21 -9.82 -3.59
N PRO A 66 -13.74 -8.63 -3.23
CA PRO A 66 -13.75 -8.17 -1.85
C PRO A 66 -14.55 -9.09 -0.92
N SER A 67 -15.63 -9.69 -1.44
CA SER A 67 -16.42 -10.70 -0.74
C SER A 67 -15.62 -11.95 -0.34
N MET A 68 -14.55 -12.30 -1.06
CA MET A 68 -13.67 -13.41 -0.69
C MET A 68 -12.69 -13.01 0.42
N LEU A 69 -12.26 -11.74 0.47
CA LEU A 69 -11.43 -11.20 1.56
C LEU A 69 -12.23 -11.06 2.87
N ASP A 70 -13.51 -10.72 2.79
CA ASP A 70 -14.40 -10.57 3.94
C ASP A 70 -14.53 -11.84 4.78
N SER A 71 -14.55 -13.01 4.12
CA SER A 71 -14.60 -14.31 4.80
C SER A 71 -13.37 -14.64 5.65
N ILE A 72 -12.25 -13.95 5.41
CA ILE A 72 -10.98 -14.25 6.07
C ILE A 72 -10.70 -13.23 7.19
N GLN A 73 -11.17 -11.97 7.11
CA GLN A 73 -10.77 -10.95 8.10
C GLN A 73 -11.81 -9.89 8.51
N GLY A 74 -13.07 -9.92 8.06
CA GLY A 74 -14.12 -9.02 8.58
C GLY A 74 -13.86 -7.52 8.33
N PHE A 75 -13.37 -7.14 7.15
CA PHE A 75 -13.03 -5.77 6.80
C PHE A 75 -14.09 -5.09 5.91
N CYS A 76 -14.16 -3.75 5.96
CA CYS A 76 -15.21 -2.96 5.30
C CYS A 76 -14.89 -2.70 3.81
N VAL A 77 -15.78 -3.15 2.91
CA VAL A 77 -15.62 -3.15 1.44
C VAL A 77 -16.01 -1.84 0.75
N GLY A 78 -16.76 -0.96 1.42
CA GLY A 78 -17.48 0.14 0.76
C GLY A 78 -16.63 1.21 0.04
N CYS A 79 -15.34 1.36 0.36
CA CYS A 79 -14.51 2.45 -0.18
C CYS A 79 -13.28 1.98 -0.97
N CYS A 80 -12.92 0.69 -0.94
CA CYS A 80 -11.59 0.23 -1.36
C CYS A 80 -11.62 -1.06 -2.19
N GLY A 81 -12.27 -0.97 -3.36
CA GLY A 81 -11.89 -1.66 -4.60
C GLY A 81 -12.23 -3.15 -4.74
N ALA A 82 -12.33 -3.58 -6.00
CA ALA A 82 -12.86 -4.86 -6.49
C ALA A 82 -11.87 -6.05 -6.44
N ASP A 83 -10.62 -5.83 -6.03
CA ASP A 83 -9.60 -6.87 -5.90
C ASP A 83 -8.58 -6.60 -4.76
N ILE A 84 -7.67 -7.54 -4.53
CA ILE A 84 -6.64 -7.42 -3.48
C ILE A 84 -5.65 -6.28 -3.74
N VAL A 85 -5.33 -5.94 -4.99
CA VAL A 85 -4.42 -4.83 -5.34
C VAL A 85 -5.05 -3.50 -4.96
N ALA A 86 -6.32 -3.30 -5.28
CA ALA A 86 -7.06 -2.11 -4.90
C ALA A 86 -7.18 -1.99 -3.37
N ARG A 87 -7.37 -3.11 -2.66
CA ARG A 87 -7.38 -3.12 -1.20
C ARG A 87 -6.04 -2.70 -0.61
N ILE A 88 -4.94 -3.33 -1.04
CA ILE A 88 -3.58 -2.98 -0.57
C ILE A 88 -3.31 -1.49 -0.84
N THR A 89 -3.65 -1.02 -2.04
CA THR A 89 -3.48 0.38 -2.45
C THR A 89 -4.16 1.33 -1.48
N CYS A 90 -5.40 1.05 -1.09
CA CYS A 90 -6.15 1.87 -0.14
C CYS A 90 -5.51 1.91 1.26
N GLU A 91 -5.08 0.76 1.80
CA GLU A 91 -4.41 0.71 3.10
C GLU A 91 -3.11 1.52 3.07
N LEU A 92 -2.32 1.39 2.00
CA LEU A 92 -1.06 2.13 1.84
C LEU A 92 -1.29 3.63 1.64
N LYS A 93 -2.36 4.04 0.94
CA LYS A 93 -2.72 5.47 0.82
C LYS A 93 -3.15 6.07 2.15
N THR A 94 -3.98 5.36 2.90
CA THR A 94 -4.37 5.76 4.25
C THR A 94 -3.13 5.91 5.15
N ALA A 95 -2.20 4.94 5.06
CA ALA A 95 -0.95 5.01 5.80
C ALA A 95 -0.08 6.21 5.39
N GLN A 96 0.04 6.48 4.09
CA GLN A 96 0.75 7.65 3.56
C GLN A 96 0.18 8.97 4.08
N ASP A 97 -1.15 9.13 4.05
CA ASP A 97 -1.80 10.37 4.49
C ASP A 97 -1.55 10.61 5.98
N LEU A 98 -1.70 9.58 6.82
CA LEU A 98 -1.42 9.65 8.24
C LEU A 98 0.05 9.99 8.53
N ILE A 99 1.00 9.35 7.82
CA ILE A 99 2.43 9.65 7.92
C ILE A 99 2.70 11.09 7.52
N THR A 100 2.14 11.56 6.40
CA THR A 100 2.37 12.89 5.85
C THR A 100 1.88 13.98 6.80
N VAL A 101 0.67 13.83 7.36
CA VAL A 101 0.12 14.77 8.34
C VAL A 101 1.01 14.87 9.58
N ARG A 102 1.52 13.73 10.08
CA ARG A 102 2.43 13.71 11.24
C ARG A 102 3.78 14.30 10.89
N ALA A 103 4.35 13.93 9.76
CA ALA A 103 5.63 14.41 9.26
C ALA A 103 5.63 15.92 9.04
N ALA A 104 4.55 16.51 8.53
CA ALA A 104 4.45 17.95 8.30
C ALA A 104 4.61 18.79 9.59
N SER A 105 4.30 18.22 10.75
CA SER A 105 4.43 18.90 12.05
C SER A 105 5.84 18.85 12.65
N VAL A 106 6.72 17.98 12.13
CA VAL A 106 8.04 17.69 12.75
C VAL A 106 9.22 17.69 11.77
N LEU A 107 8.98 17.57 10.48
CA LEU A 107 10.00 17.59 9.44
C LEU A 107 10.02 18.94 8.74
N GLY A 108 11.21 19.35 8.32
CA GLY A 108 11.36 20.48 7.41
C GLY A 108 10.70 20.18 6.06
N LYS A 109 10.22 21.25 5.40
CA LYS A 109 9.55 21.18 4.09
C LYS A 109 10.34 20.39 3.05
N GLU A 110 11.64 20.61 2.96
CA GLU A 110 12.52 19.92 1.99
C GLU A 110 12.46 18.39 2.14
N LYS A 111 12.53 17.90 3.38
CA LYS A 111 12.49 16.47 3.65
C LYS A 111 11.13 15.85 3.34
N LEU A 112 10.05 16.58 3.64
CA LEU A 112 8.70 16.13 3.30
C LEU A 112 8.50 16.06 1.78
N GLU A 113 9.04 17.03 1.03
CA GLU A 113 9.00 17.02 -0.44
C GLU A 113 9.79 15.85 -1.02
N ASP A 114 10.96 15.52 -0.47
CA ASP A 114 11.75 14.37 -0.92
C ASP A 114 10.99 13.05 -0.72
N TRP A 115 10.33 12.90 0.43
CA TRP A 115 9.45 11.76 0.72
C TRP A 115 8.31 11.66 -0.29
N GLN A 116 7.61 12.76 -0.55
CA GLN A 116 6.50 12.81 -1.51
C GLN A 116 6.98 12.47 -2.92
N LYS A 117 8.09 13.06 -3.39
CA LYS A 117 8.67 12.76 -4.71
C LYS A 117 9.02 11.29 -4.87
N LYS A 118 9.63 10.68 -3.85
CA LYS A 118 10.00 9.26 -3.88
C LYS A 118 8.76 8.37 -3.97
N LEU A 119 7.77 8.60 -3.12
CA LEU A 119 6.51 7.84 -3.16
C LEU A 119 5.74 8.04 -4.46
N ASP A 120 5.64 9.28 -4.97
CA ASP A 120 4.96 9.59 -6.23
C ASP A 120 5.56 8.84 -7.42
N SER A 121 6.89 8.69 -7.45
CA SER A 121 7.58 7.90 -8.47
C SER A 121 7.12 6.43 -8.45
N ILE A 122 7.01 5.84 -7.27
CA ILE A 122 6.60 4.44 -7.10
C ILE A 122 5.10 4.28 -7.38
N TRP A 123 4.25 5.21 -6.93
CA TRP A 123 2.82 5.21 -7.25
C TRP A 123 2.56 5.34 -8.75
N ARG A 124 3.34 6.14 -9.47
CA ARG A 124 3.26 6.22 -10.93
C ARG A 124 3.68 4.91 -11.61
N GLN A 125 4.63 4.17 -11.03
CA GLN A 125 4.95 2.82 -11.52
C GLN A 125 3.74 1.90 -11.35
N LEU A 126 3.13 1.90 -10.16
CA LEU A 126 1.92 1.11 -9.91
C LEU A 126 0.82 1.48 -10.90
N GLY A 127 0.54 2.78 -11.09
CA GLY A 127 -0.49 3.25 -12.01
C GLY A 127 -0.25 2.81 -13.46
N ARG A 128 0.99 2.70 -13.92
CA ARG A 128 1.29 2.18 -15.27
C ARG A 128 1.01 0.70 -15.40
N GLU A 129 1.38 -0.08 -14.40
CA GLU A 129 1.17 -1.54 -14.41
C GLU A 129 -0.29 -1.90 -14.10
N TYR A 130 -0.96 -1.12 -13.27
CA TYR A 130 -2.31 -1.37 -12.76
C TYR A 130 -3.31 -0.30 -13.27
N THR A 131 -3.13 0.16 -14.53
CA THR A 131 -4.15 1.00 -15.17
C THR A 131 -5.38 0.15 -15.44
N CYS A 132 -6.55 0.65 -15.04
CA CYS A 132 -7.84 -0.02 -15.18
C CYS A 132 -7.99 -0.69 -16.56
N SER A 133 -8.25 -2.00 -16.55
CA SER A 133 -9.02 -2.59 -17.66
C SER A 133 -10.31 -1.79 -17.80
N PRO A 134 -10.70 -1.38 -19.03
CA PRO A 134 -11.97 -0.71 -19.23
C PRO A 134 -13.07 -1.68 -18.79
N VAL A 135 -13.89 -1.24 -17.84
CA VAL A 135 -15.21 -1.83 -17.58
C VAL A 135 -16.10 -1.54 -18.77
#